data_AF-B9SR24-F1
#
_entry.id   AF-B9SR24-F1
#
_cell.length_a   1.000
_cell.length_b   1.000
_cell.length_c   1.000
_cell.angle_alpha   90.00
_cell.angle_beta   90.00
_cell.angle_gamma   90.00
#
_symmetry.space_group_name_H-M   'P 1'
#
loop_
_entity.id
_entity.type
_entity.pdbx_description
1 polymer ?
#
loop_
_entity_poly.entity_id
_entity_poly.type
_entity_poly.pdbx_seq_one_letter_code
_entity_poly.pdbx_strand_id
1 'polypeptide(L)'
;MVLLKCKIGDAIVRQEVIMTAAKRTAEMATVRGIVHSAHDSAEATVDATVRLGEELVKRKWNGDVYGKNRMVLLAEVLEKSKLDIDVENIDTRSKL
;
A
#
# COMPACT_ATOMS: atom_id res chain seq x y z
N MET A 1 0.34 -14.11 4.86
CA MET A 1 1.66 -13.89 4.22
C MET A 1 1.62 -13.02 2.96
N VAL A 2 0.53 -13.08 2.18
CA VAL A 2 0.42 -12.43 0.86
C VAL A 2 0.68 -10.91 0.86
N LEU A 3 0.15 -10.19 1.86
CA LEU A 3 0.33 -8.73 1.95
C LEU A 3 1.81 -8.30 2.07
N LEU A 4 2.58 -8.95 2.95
CA LEU A 4 4.00 -8.63 3.13
C LEU A 4 4.82 -8.99 1.89
N LYS A 5 4.49 -10.08 1.18
CA LYS A 5 5.11 -10.42 -0.12
C LYS A 5 4.82 -9.34 -1.18
N CYS A 6 3.59 -8.82 -1.21
CA CYS A 6 3.20 -7.75 -2.12
C CYS A 6 3.89 -6.41 -1.82
N LYS A 7 4.03 -6.05 -0.53
CA LYS A 7 4.59 -4.75 -0.11
C LYS A 7 6.11 -4.72 -0.02
N ILE A 8 6.73 -5.82 0.38
CA ILE A 8 8.17 -5.93 0.56
C ILE A 8 8.65 -6.99 -0.43
N GLY A 9 9.17 -6.57 -1.58
CA GLY A 9 9.59 -7.49 -2.64
C GLY A 9 10.80 -8.36 -2.27
N ASP A 10 11.69 -7.83 -1.44
CA ASP A 10 12.91 -8.50 -0.99
C ASP A 10 12.61 -9.58 0.06
N ALA A 11 13.07 -10.81 -0.19
CA ALA A 11 12.81 -11.95 0.69
C ALA A 11 13.55 -11.87 2.03
N ILE A 12 14.77 -11.33 2.04
CA ILE A 12 15.60 -11.17 3.24
C ILE A 12 14.98 -10.10 4.13
N VAL A 13 14.60 -8.96 3.54
CA VAL A 13 13.92 -7.88 4.28
C VAL A 13 12.60 -8.39 4.88
N ARG A 14 11.82 -9.18 4.14
CA ARG A 14 10.60 -9.81 4.68
C ARG A 14 10.91 -10.73 5.87
N GLN A 15 11.88 -11.63 5.72
CA GLN A 15 12.23 -12.57 6.79
C GLN A 15 12.66 -11.81 8.05
N GLU A 16 13.49 -10.79 7.91
CA GLU A 16 13.95 -9.97 9.04
C GLU A 16 12.79 -9.23 9.72
N VAL A 17 11.85 -8.68 8.95
CA VAL A 17 10.64 -8.04 9.51
C VAL A 17 9.82 -9.03 10.34
N ILE A 18 9.59 -10.25 9.81
CA ILE A 18 8.77 -11.27 10.46
C ILE A 18 9.46 -11.84 11.71
N MET A 19 10.75 -12.15 11.61
CA MET A 19 11.47 -12.86 12.66
C MET A 19 11.91 -11.95 13.81
N THR A 20 12.24 -10.70 13.51
CA THR A 20 12.74 -9.77 14.53
C THR A 20 11.64 -8.86 15.09
N ALA A 21 10.63 -8.53 14.29
CA ALA A 21 9.58 -7.56 14.66
C ALA A 21 10.14 -6.23 15.22
N ALA A 22 11.36 -5.87 14.83
CA ALA A 22 12.03 -4.68 15.33
C ALA A 22 11.32 -3.41 14.86
N LYS A 23 11.14 -2.46 15.78
CA LYS A 23 10.72 -1.10 15.42
C LYS A 23 11.81 -0.48 14.54
N ARG A 24 11.40 0.20 13.46
CA ARG A 24 12.31 0.92 12.56
C ARG A 24 11.88 2.36 12.41
N THR A 25 12.85 3.24 12.22
CA THR A 25 12.58 4.61 11.81
C THR A 25 12.13 4.63 10.34
N ALA A 26 11.52 5.74 9.92
CA ALA A 26 11.07 5.90 8.54
C ALA A 26 12.26 5.83 7.56
N GLU A 27 13.40 6.44 7.89
CA GLU A 27 14.61 6.46 7.06
C GLU A 27 15.14 5.04 6.84
N MET A 28 15.22 4.25 7.91
CA MET A 28 15.65 2.84 7.82
C MET A 28 14.71 2.01 6.95
N ALA A 29 13.40 2.28 7.01
CA ALA A 29 12.40 1.61 6.21
C ALA A 29 12.48 2.01 4.72
N THR A 30 12.85 3.26 4.42
CA THR A 30 13.10 3.72 3.04
C THR A 30 14.31 3.03 2.43
N VAL A 31 15.44 2.99 3.16
CA VAL A 31 16.67 2.31 2.69
C VAL A 31 16.42 0.83 2.37
N ARG A 32 15.53 0.18 3.13
CA ARG A 32 15.18 -1.23 2.95
C ARG A 32 14.02 -1.45 1.96
N GLY A 33 13.55 -0.40 1.29
CA GLY A 33 12.49 -0.48 0.29
C GLY A 33 11.11 -0.88 0.84
N ILE A 34 10.88 -0.69 2.13
CA ILE A 34 9.59 -0.99 2.79
C ILE A 34 8.61 0.16 2.56
N VAL A 35 9.10 1.40 2.67
CA VAL A 35 8.33 2.62 2.39
C VAL A 35 8.98 3.40 1.25
N HIS A 36 8.18 4.17 0.51
CA HIS A 36 8.66 4.90 -0.66
C HIS A 36 9.50 6.13 -0.31
N SER A 37 9.11 6.87 0.72
CA SER A 37 9.81 8.08 1.20
C SER A 37 9.62 8.24 2.71
N ALA A 38 10.52 9.02 3.33
CA ALA A 38 10.46 9.41 4.74
C ALA A 38 10.46 10.94 4.85
N HIS A 39 9.76 11.47 5.84
CA HIS A 39 9.59 12.91 6.08
C HIS A 39 9.57 13.20 7.57
N ASP A 40 10.03 14.39 7.96
CA ASP A 40 10.28 14.75 9.37
C ASP A 40 9.01 15.03 10.20
N SER A 41 7.86 15.24 9.54
CA SER A 41 6.58 15.44 10.21
C SER A 41 5.40 14.83 9.46
N ALA A 42 4.25 14.76 10.14
CA ALA A 42 2.99 14.35 9.53
C ALA A 42 2.56 15.33 8.42
N GLU A 43 2.69 16.63 8.64
CA GLU A 43 2.39 17.69 7.68
C GLU A 43 3.27 17.55 6.43
N ALA A 44 4.58 17.39 6.63
CA ALA A 44 5.52 17.20 5.53
C ALA A 44 5.22 15.91 4.72
N THR A 45 4.74 14.84 5.38
CA THR A 45 4.31 13.60 4.72
C THR A 45 3.09 13.83 3.85
N VAL A 46 2.10 14.58 4.36
CA VAL A 46 0.88 14.91 3.61
C VAL A 46 1.23 15.75 2.39
N ASP A 47 2.01 16.81 2.57
CA ASP A 47 2.43 17.70 1.47
C ASP A 47 3.19 16.95 0.38
N ALA A 48 4.12 16.07 0.77
CA ALA A 48 4.86 15.23 -0.18
C ALA A 48 3.93 14.24 -0.92
N THR A 49 2.96 13.67 -0.23
CA THR A 49 1.98 12.74 -0.82
C THR A 49 1.06 13.45 -1.81
N VAL A 50 0.57 14.64 -1.48
CA VAL A 50 -0.25 15.46 -2.38
C VAL A 50 0.53 15.80 -3.63
N ARG A 51 1.77 16.28 -3.49
CA ARG A 51 2.65 16.59 -4.63
C ARG A 51 2.89 15.37 -5.52
N LEU A 52 3.17 14.21 -4.93
CA LEU A 52 3.32 12.96 -5.69
C LEU A 52 2.03 12.59 -6.43
N GLY A 53 0.87 12.78 -5.81
CA GLY A 53 -0.42 12.59 -6.45
C GLY A 53 -0.60 13.49 -7.67
N GLU A 54 -0.29 14.78 -7.56
CA GLU A 54 -0.34 15.74 -8.66
C GLU A 54 0.62 15.34 -9.82
N GLU A 55 1.83 14.88 -9.50
CA GLU A 55 2.79 14.38 -10.49
C GLU A 55 2.26 13.13 -11.22
N LEU A 56 1.59 12.23 -10.51
CA LEU A 56 0.97 11.05 -11.12
C LEU A 56 -0.20 11.43 -12.04
N VAL A 57 -1.04 12.39 -11.65
CA VAL A 57 -2.14 12.90 -12.49
C VAL A 57 -1.62 13.50 -13.80
N LYS A 58 -0.49 14.22 -13.76
CA LYS A 58 0.16 14.79 -14.96
C LYS A 58 0.56 13.73 -16.00
N ARG A 59 0.69 12.46 -15.60
CA ARG A 59 0.97 11.34 -16.53
C ARG A 59 -0.24 10.95 -17.39
N LYS A 60 -1.43 11.53 -17.14
CA LYS A 60 -2.66 11.33 -17.91
C LYS A 60 -3.02 9.85 -18.13
N TRP A 61 -2.84 9.05 -17.08
CA TRP A 61 -3.19 7.63 -17.13
C TRP A 61 -4.70 7.45 -17.35
N ASN A 62 -5.06 6.47 -18.19
CA ASN A 62 -6.45 6.04 -18.28
C ASN A 62 -6.81 5.28 -17.00
N GLY A 63 -7.75 5.83 -16.22
CA GLY A 63 -8.17 5.27 -14.94
C GLY A 63 -8.75 3.86 -15.02
N ASP A 64 -9.49 3.54 -16.09
CA ASP A 64 -10.06 2.20 -16.30
C ASP A 64 -8.96 1.17 -16.56
N VAL A 65 -8.00 1.50 -17.42
CA VAL A 65 -6.83 0.64 -17.69
C VAL A 65 -5.97 0.48 -16.44
N TYR A 66 -5.66 1.58 -15.75
CA TYR A 66 -4.86 1.54 -14.52
C TYR A 66 -5.55 0.71 -13.42
N GLY A 67 -6.86 0.86 -13.25
CA GLY A 67 -7.66 0.07 -12.33
C GLY A 67 -7.60 -1.42 -12.65
N LYS A 68 -7.83 -1.81 -13.91
CA LYS A 68 -7.72 -3.21 -14.36
C LYS A 68 -6.34 -3.79 -14.11
N ASN A 69 -5.28 -3.03 -14.41
CA ASN A 69 -3.91 -3.45 -14.12
C ASN A 69 -3.67 -3.67 -12.62
N ARG A 70 -4.20 -2.80 -11.76
CA ARG A 70 -4.10 -2.95 -10.30
C ARG A 70 -4.86 -4.18 -9.78
N MET A 71 -6.03 -4.48 -10.36
CA MET A 71 -6.80 -5.69 -10.00
C MET A 71 -6.03 -6.97 -10.34
N VAL A 72 -5.38 -7.03 -11.51
CA VAL A 72 -4.54 -8.18 -11.89
C VAL A 72 -3.30 -8.26 -11.00
N LEU A 73 -2.59 -7.16 -10.80
CA LEU A 73 -1.38 -7.10 -9.97
C LEU A 73 -1.65 -7.55 -8.52
N LEU A 74 -2.83 -7.21 -7.99
CA LEU A 74 -3.23 -7.53 -6.61
C LEU A 74 -4.16 -8.74 -6.52
N ALA A 75 -4.30 -9.54 -7.57
CA ALA A 75 -5.27 -10.64 -7.60
C ALA A 75 -5.12 -11.61 -6.42
N GLU A 76 -3.88 -12.04 -6.12
CA GLU A 76 -3.58 -12.92 -4.98
C GLU A 76 -3.96 -12.27 -3.63
N VAL A 77 -3.70 -10.97 -3.48
CA VAL A 77 -4.08 -10.22 -2.27
C VAL A 77 -5.60 -10.18 -2.12
N LEU A 78 -6.32 -9.85 -3.20
CA LEU A 78 -7.77 -9.73 -3.21
C LEU A 78 -8.48 -11.07 -2.96
N GLU A 79 -7.92 -12.16 -3.49
CA GLU A 79 -8.45 -13.51 -3.25
C GLU A 79 -8.29 -13.89 -1.78
N LYS A 80 -7.10 -13.67 -1.20
CA LYS A 80 -6.82 -14.08 0.18
C LYS A 80 -7.39 -13.11 1.22
N SER A 81 -7.57 -11.83 0.90
CA SER A 81 -8.20 -10.87 1.82
C SER A 81 -9.69 -11.13 2.01
N LYS A 82 -10.37 -11.72 1.02
CA LYS A 82 -11.79 -12.10 1.12
C LYS A 82 -12.05 -13.22 2.14
N LEU A 83 -11.00 -13.91 2.60
CA LEU A 83 -11.12 -14.95 3.64
C LEU A 83 -11.02 -14.38 5.07
N ASP A 84 -10.61 -13.11 5.22
CA ASP A 84 -10.40 -12.46 6.54
C ASP A 84 -11.40 -11.33 6.84
N ILE A 85 -12.37 -11.08 5.96
CA ILE A 85 -13.43 -10.11 6.21
C ILE A 85 -14.78 -10.85 6.22
N ASP A 86 -15.18 -11.35 7.39
CA ASP A 86 -16.59 -11.35 7.75
C ASP A 86 -17.00 -9.88 7.82
N VAL A 87 -17.35 -9.32 6.65
CA VAL A 87 -17.94 -7.99 6.57
C VAL A 87 -19.29 -8.13 7.25
N GLU A 88 -19.36 -7.76 8.52
CA GLU A 88 -20.62 -7.32 9.11
C GLU A 88 -21.15 -6.19 8.23
N ASN A 89 -22.05 -6.60 7.32
CA ASN A 89 -23.14 -5.87 6.71
C ASN A 89 -23.01 -4.34 6.74
N ILE A 90 -22.23 -3.78 5.81
CA ILE A 90 -22.41 -2.37 5.44
C ILE A 90 -23.67 -2.31 4.58
N ASP A 91 -24.81 -2.18 5.26
CA ASP A 91 -26.12 -1.90 4.68
C ASP A 91 -26.07 -0.53 3.97
N THR A 92 -25.70 -0.53 2.69
CA THR A 92 -25.92 0.62 1.82
C THR A 92 -27.39 0.67 1.40
N ARG A 93 -28.28 0.91 2.35
CA ARG A 93 -29.59 1.49 2.05
C ARG A 93 -29.40 2.98 1.82
N SER A 94 -29.30 3.30 0.53
CA SER A 94 -29.61 4.59 -0.07
C SER A 94 -30.69 5.35 0.73
N LYS A 95 -30.27 6.39 1.45
CA LYS A 95 -31.13 7.50 1.85
C LYS A 95 -30.82 8.68 0.94
N LEU A 96 -31.43 8.63 -0.24
CA LEU A 96 -31.88 9.79 -1.00
C LEU A 96 -33.35 9.50 -1.34
#